data_AF-A0A355GVN6-F1
#
_entry.id   AF-A0A355GVN6-F1
#
_cell.length_a   1.000
_cell.length_b   1.000
_cell.length_c   1.000
_cell.angle_alpha   90.00
_cell.angle_beta   90.00
_cell.angle_gamma   90.00
#
_symmetry.space_group_name_H-M   'P 1'
#
loop_
_entity.id
_entity.type
_entity.pdbx_description
1 polymer ?
#
loop_
_entity_poly.entity_id
_entity_poly.type
_entity_poly.pdbx_seq_one_letter_code
_entity_poly.pdbx_strand_id
1 'polypeptide(L)' 'GIHQRAILALGRQDVIFDGLQPLDAGVEILGGSSDHLLVEISGRKAAVGEELRFRPDYGAVLTLNTSPYVQKVYFS' A
#
# COMPACT_ATOMS: atom_id res chain seq x y z
N GLY A 1 -23.07 -0.05 -5.38
CA GLY A 1 -22.37 0.12 -4.10
C GLY A 1 -21.56 1.40 -4.15
N ILE A 2 -21.16 1.95 -3.01
CA ILE A 2 -20.21 3.08 -3.00
C ILE A 2 -18.82 2.47 -3.21
N HIS A 3 -18.18 2.84 -4.33
CA HIS A 3 -16.80 2.48 -4.65
C HIS A 3 -15.95 3.73 -4.39
N GLN A 4 -15.09 3.69 -3.36
CA GLN A 4 -14.23 4.82 -3.03
C GLN A 4 -12.82 4.54 -3.51
N ARG A 5 -12.18 5.53 -4.16
CA ARG A 5 -10.78 5.44 -4.58
C ARG A 5 -9.93 6.24 -3.60
N ALA A 6 -8.82 5.65 -3.17
CA ALA A 6 -7.83 6.31 -2.34
C ALA A 6 -6.45 6.28 -3.02
N ILE A 7 -5.66 7.30 -2.71
CA ILE A 7 -4.28 7.45 -3.17
C ILE A 7 -3.40 7.36 -1.95
N LEU A 8 -2.42 6.46 -1.99
CA LEU A 8 -1.45 6.27 -0.91
C LEU A 8 -0.11 6.90 -1.31
N ALA A 9 0.60 7.46 -0.34
CA ALA A 9 1.96 7.97 -0.49
C ALA A 9 2.98 6.82 -0.47
N LEU A 10 2.87 5.94 -1.46
CA LEU A 10 3.68 4.75 -1.66
C LEU A 10 3.68 4.44 -3.16
N GLY A 11 4.82 4.35 -3.83
CA GLY A 11 4.88 4.07 -5.27
C GLY A 11 5.98 3.09 -5.66
N ARG A 12 6.23 2.95 -6.98
CA ARG A 12 7.31 2.07 -7.50
C ARG A 12 8.71 2.42 -7.00
N GLN A 13 8.94 3.67 -6.60
CA GLN A 13 10.21 4.10 -6.01
C GLN A 13 10.42 3.50 -4.62
N ASP A 14 9.35 3.13 -3.94
CA ASP A 14 9.39 2.58 -2.58
C ASP A 14 9.31 1.06 -2.57
N VAL A 15 8.52 0.47 -3.47
CA VAL A 15 8.19 -0.96 -3.47
C VAL A 15 7.73 -1.47 -4.83
N ILE A 16 7.98 -2.76 -5.10
CA ILE A 16 7.30 -3.49 -6.17
C ILE A 16 5.87 -3.79 -5.69
N PHE A 17 4.94 -2.89 -6.00
CA PHE A 17 3.57 -2.98 -5.45
C PHE A 17 2.78 -4.20 -5.91
N ASP A 18 3.20 -4.88 -6.99
CA ASP A 18 2.59 -6.15 -7.43
C ASP A 18 2.78 -7.27 -6.38
N GLY A 19 3.80 -7.15 -5.53
CA GLY A 19 4.05 -8.04 -4.41
C GLY A 19 3.33 -7.65 -3.12
N LEU A 20 2.42 -6.67 -3.14
CA LEU A 20 1.66 -6.25 -1.95
C LEU A 20 0.28 -6.89 -1.93
N GLN A 21 -0.02 -7.63 -0.87
CA GLN A 21 -1.35 -8.17 -0.61
C GLN A 21 -2.07 -7.30 0.43
N PRO A 22 -3.21 -6.64 0.10
CA PRO A 22 -4.03 -5.93 1.09
C PRO A 22 -4.48 -6.86 2.22
N LEU A 23 -4.44 -6.35 3.46
CA LEU A 23 -4.90 -7.06 4.67
C LEU A 23 -6.25 -6.54 5.18
N ASP A 24 -6.61 -5.31 4.82
CA ASP A 24 -7.89 -4.72 5.20
C ASP A 24 -9.00 -5.17 4.24
N ALA A 25 -10.14 -5.58 4.81
CA ALA A 25 -11.25 -6.09 4.01
C ALA A 25 -11.81 -5.02 3.07
N GLY A 26 -12.12 -5.44 1.84
CA GLY A 26 -12.66 -4.56 0.81
C GLY A 26 -11.64 -3.61 0.19
N VAL A 27 -10.34 -3.79 0.45
CA VAL A 27 -9.24 -3.05 -0.20
C VAL A 27 -8.69 -3.84 -1.37
N GLU A 28 -8.56 -3.18 -2.52
CA GLU A 28 -7.98 -3.74 -3.74
C GLU A 28 -6.98 -2.76 -4.36
N ILE A 29 -5.83 -3.27 -4.83
CA ILE A 29 -4.85 -2.46 -5.56
C ILE A 29 -5.28 -2.37 -7.01
N LEU A 30 -5.49 -1.15 -7.50
CA LEU A 30 -5.85 -0.91 -8.91
C LEU A 30 -4.62 -0.64 -9.79
N GLY A 31 -3.49 -0.24 -9.18
CA GLY A 31 -2.23 0.08 -9.85
C GLY A 31 -1.52 1.25 -9.17
N GLY A 32 -0.45 1.77 -9.76
CA GLY A 32 0.32 2.86 -9.17
C GLY A 32 1.27 3.56 -10.15
N SER A 33 1.76 4.72 -9.72
CA SER A 33 2.79 5.54 -10.36
C SER A 33 4.17 5.30 -9.72
N SER A 34 5.11 6.21 -9.96
CA SER A 34 6.43 6.19 -9.31
C SER A 34 6.34 6.46 -7.80
N ASP A 35 5.41 7.32 -7.38
CA ASP A 35 5.31 7.90 -6.04
C ASP A 35 3.97 7.62 -5.34
N HIS A 36 2.99 7.03 -6.04
CA HIS A 36 1.65 6.80 -5.50
C HIS A 36 1.06 5.43 -5.89
N LEU A 37 0.21 4.91 -5.01
CA LEU A 37 -0.54 3.67 -5.19
C LEU A 37 -2.03 4.00 -5.18
N LEU A 38 -2.74 3.58 -6.22
CA LEU A 38 -4.18 3.72 -6.34
C LEU A 38 -4.85 2.45 -5.81
N VAL A 39 -5.74 2.64 -4.83
CA VAL A 39 -6.52 1.54 -4.25
C VAL A 39 -8.01 1.84 -4.33
N GLU A 40 -8.78 0.78 -4.46
CA GLU A 40 -10.21 0.79 -4.22
C GLU A 40 -10.51 0.38 -2.78
N ILE A 41 -11.50 1.03 -2.17
CA ILE A 41 -12.02 0.73 -0.84
C ILE A 41 -13.53 0.56 -0.97
N SER A 42 -14.01 -0.62 -0.61
CA SER A 42 -15.41 -1.02 -0.69
C SER A 42 -15.96 -1.35 0.70
N GLY A 43 -17.27 -1.18 0.87
CA GLY A 43 -17.96 -1.54 2.12
C GLY A 43 -17.80 -0.59 3.30
N ARG A 44 -16.97 0.47 3.17
CA ARG A 44 -16.79 1.52 4.18
C ARG A 44 -16.36 2.85 3.56
N LYS A 45 -16.40 3.92 4.35
CA LYS A 45 -15.72 5.18 4.03
C LYS A 45 -14.31 5.16 4.60
N ALA A 46 -13.34 5.62 3.83
CA ALA A 46 -11.99 5.91 4.27
C ALA A 46 -11.81 7.42 4.53
N ALA A 47 -10.98 7.74 5.51
CA ALA A 47 -10.58 9.11 5.83
C ALA A 47 -9.17 9.42 5.30
N VAL A 48 -8.89 10.70 5.03
CA VAL A 48 -7.53 11.14 4.70
C VAL A 48 -6.66 11.00 5.95
N GLY A 49 -5.46 10.44 5.76
CA GLY A 49 -4.52 10.14 6.85
C GLY A 49 -4.74 8.78 7.52
N GLU A 50 -5.73 8.02 7.06
CA GLU A 50 -5.91 6.63 7.49
C GLU A 50 -4.81 5.73 6.89
N GLU A 51 -4.28 4.82 7.70
CA GLU A 51 -3.29 3.83 7.27
C GLU A 51 -3.95 2.56 6.74
N LEU A 52 -3.35 1.96 5.70
CA LEU A 52 -3.73 0.66 5.17
C LEU A 52 -2.59 -0.33 5.34
N ARG A 53 -2.94 -1.60 5.58
CA ARG A 53 -1.99 -2.66 5.87
C ARG A 53 -1.87 -3.59 4.69
N PHE A 54 -0.62 -3.93 4.38
CA PHE A 54 -0.28 -4.86 3.31
C PHE A 54 0.68 -5.93 3.83
N ARG A 55 0.54 -7.14 3.31
CA ARG A 55 1.54 -8.20 3.43
C ARG A 55 2.40 -8.17 2.17
N PRO A 56 3.67 -7.77 2.27
CA PRO A 56 4.60 -7.86 1.14
C PRO A 56 5.04 -9.32 0.93
N ASP A 57 5.24 -9.70 -0.33
CA ASP A 57 5.99 -10.88 -0.72
C ASP A 57 7.51 -10.65 -0.58
N TYR A 58 8.32 -11.64 -0.97
CA TYR A 58 9.77 -11.52 -0.85
C TYR A 58 10.36 -10.36 -1.66
N GLY A 59 9.89 -10.15 -2.89
CA GLY A 59 10.38 -9.08 -3.76
C GLY A 59 10.04 -7.71 -3.18
N ALA A 60 8.81 -7.55 -2.72
CA ALA A 60 8.35 -6.34 -2.05
C ALA A 60 9.11 -6.08 -0.74
N VAL A 61 9.35 -7.11 0.09
CA VAL A 61 10.17 -6.98 1.31
C VAL A 61 11.57 -6.48 0.98
N LEU A 62 12.21 -7.04 -0.05
CA LEU A 62 13.57 -6.64 -0.44
C LEU A 62 13.60 -5.16 -0.85
N THR A 63 12.69 -4.73 -1.73
CA THR A 63 12.63 -3.34 -2.19
C THR A 63 12.32 -2.37 -1.05
N LEU A 64 11.34 -2.71 -0.19
CA LEU A 64 10.99 -1.92 1.00
C LEU A 64 12.20 -1.75 1.94
N ASN A 65 12.98 -2.82 2.15
CA ASN A 65 14.17 -2.76 2.99
C ASN A 65 15.27 -1.87 2.38
N THR A 66 15.37 -1.79 1.06
CA THR A 66 16.35 -0.95 0.36
C THR A 66 15.89 0.50 0.12
N SER A 67 14.60 0.81 0.22
CA SER A 67 14.09 2.17 0.01
C SER A 67 14.49 3.10 1.17
N PRO A 68 15.11 4.27 0.94
CA PRO A 68 15.41 5.23 1.99
C PRO A 68 14.16 5.97 2.52
N TYR A 69 13.03 5.90 1.82
CA TYR A 69 11.80 6.62 2.15
C TYR A 69 10.83 5.79 3.01
N VAL A 70 11.14 4.52 3.24
CA VAL A 70 10.34 3.62 4.07
C VAL A 70 10.97 3.51 5.45
N GLN A 71 10.20 3.80 6.50
CA GLN A 71 10.60 3.58 7.89
C GLN A 71 10.54 2.07 8.22
N LYS A 72 11.59 1.56 8.88
CA LYS A 72 11.63 0.20 9.41
C LYS A 72 11.52 0.25 10.93
N VAL A 73 10.59 -0.51 11.48
CA VAL A 73 10.37 -0.62 12.93
C VAL A 73 10.70 -2.05 13.34
N TYR A 74 11.63 -2.20 14.28
CA TYR A 74 12.05 -3.49 14.82
C TYR A 74 11.53 -3.62 16.25
N PHE A 75 10.93 -4.76 16.58
CA PHE A 75 10.47 -5.08 17.93
C PHE A 75 11.50 -6.02 18.58
N SER A 76 11.87 -5.74 19.83
CA SER A 76 12.76 -6.56 20.67
C SER A 76 11.99 -7.58 21.50
#